data_AF-A0A351SGK9-F1
#
_entry.id   AF-A0A351SGK9-F1
#
_cell.length_a   1.000
_cell.length_b   1.000
_cell.length_c   1.000
_cell.angle_alpha   90.00
_cell.angle_beta   90.00
_cell.angle_gamma   90.00
#
_symmetry.space_group_name_H-M   'P 1'
#
loop_
_entity.id
_entity.type
_entity.pdbx_description
1 polymer ?
#
loop_
_entity_poly.entity_id
_entity_poly.type
_entity_poly.pdbx_seq_one_letter_code
_entity_poly.pdbx_strand_id
1 'polypeptide(L)'
;MKIGILQCDEVMPVFRPEFPDYPEMFERILLAVNPNLTMEVYRVIDGIHPENIHTCDAYIFTGSRYSVYEDAPWIGAAKQLVQRLHTHGKKMVGICFGHQLIAEALGGKVVRSVNGWGIGVHTWEIRRNPGLNINDDRQFSLLVSHQDQVVQLPEHA
;
A
#
# COMPACT_ATOMS: atom_id res chain seq x y z
N MET A 1 14.30 6.05 12.65
CA MET A 1 13.90 5.77 11.26
C MET A 1 12.62 6.53 11.01
N LYS A 2 12.53 7.22 9.87
CA LYS A 2 11.37 8.01 9.47
C LYS A 2 10.61 7.33 8.33
N ILE A 3 9.31 7.15 8.50
CA ILE A 3 8.43 6.48 7.54
C ILE A 3 7.49 7.50 6.91
N GLY A 4 7.47 7.57 5.57
CA GLY A 4 6.50 8.35 4.83
C GLY A 4 5.21 7.57 4.63
N ILE A 5 4.09 8.02 5.20
CA ILE A 5 2.76 7.45 4.94
C ILE A 5 2.16 8.22 3.76
N LEU A 6 2.07 7.56 2.61
CA LEU A 6 1.49 8.07 1.37
C LEU A 6 0.00 7.72 1.37
N GLN A 7 -0.82 8.65 1.85
CA GLN A 7 -2.25 8.49 2.01
C GLN A 7 -2.96 8.62 0.64
N CYS A 8 -3.50 7.50 0.16
CA CYS A 8 -4.16 7.35 -1.14
C CYS A 8 -5.69 7.40 -1.05
N ASP A 9 -6.25 7.48 0.16
CA ASP A 9 -7.68 7.67 0.44
C ASP A 9 -7.83 7.99 1.94
N GLU A 10 -9.06 8.22 2.36
CA GLU A 10 -9.43 8.50 3.73
C GLU A 10 -10.64 7.67 4.15
N VAL A 11 -10.72 7.36 5.44
CA VAL A 11 -11.88 6.70 6.02
C VAL A 11 -13.13 7.54 5.75
N MET A 12 -14.18 6.89 5.25
CA MET A 12 -15.43 7.56 4.89
C MET A 12 -16.00 8.33 6.11
N PRO A 13 -16.55 9.54 5.93
CA PRO A 13 -17.01 10.37 7.04
C PRO A 13 -17.96 9.66 8.02
N VAL A 14 -18.80 8.75 7.52
CA VAL A 14 -19.74 7.95 8.33
C VAL A 14 -19.03 7.03 9.34
N PHE A 15 -17.80 6.61 9.06
CA PHE A 15 -17.02 5.70 9.92
C PHE A 15 -16.03 6.43 10.84
N ARG A 16 -15.74 7.71 10.58
CA ARG A 16 -14.80 8.52 11.38
C ARG A 16 -15.15 8.66 12.88
N PRO A 17 -16.43 8.61 13.32
CA PRO A 17 -16.75 8.63 14.75
C PRO A 17 -16.22 7.42 15.51
N GLU A 18 -16.07 6.27 14.84
CA GLU A 18 -15.68 5.00 15.45
C GLU A 18 -14.22 4.63 15.11
N PHE A 19 -13.76 5.00 13.92
CA PHE A 19 -12.45 4.61 13.40
C PHE A 19 -11.60 5.83 13.05
N PRO A 20 -10.32 5.87 13.48
CA PRO A 20 -9.39 6.91 13.04
C PRO A 20 -9.07 6.76 11.55
N ASP A 21 -8.46 7.76 10.95
CA ASP A 21 -8.05 7.68 9.54
C ASP A 21 -6.82 6.76 9.36
N TYR A 22 -6.54 6.34 8.11
CA TYR A 22 -5.48 5.39 7.81
C TYR A 22 -4.10 5.75 8.38
N PRO A 23 -3.62 7.02 8.32
CA PRO A 23 -2.31 7.34 8.87
C PRO A 23 -2.18 6.99 10.35
N GLU A 24 -3.18 7.33 11.16
CA GLU A 24 -3.17 7.03 12.59
C GLU A 24 -3.27 5.52 12.86
N MET A 25 -4.04 4.78 12.05
CA MET A 25 -4.09 3.31 12.14
C MET A 25 -2.70 2.69 11.90
N PHE A 26 -1.98 3.12 10.86
CA PHE A 26 -0.62 2.65 10.60
C PHE A 26 0.36 3.09 11.69
N GLU A 27 0.24 4.33 12.16
CA GLU A 27 1.07 4.88 13.23
C GLU A 27 0.99 4.03 14.49
N ARG A 28 -0.23 3.67 14.92
CA ARG A 28 -0.49 2.80 16.07
C ARG A 28 0.18 1.43 15.92
N ILE A 29 0.02 0.78 14.75
CA ILE A 29 0.58 -0.55 14.51
C ILE A 29 2.11 -0.52 14.50
N LEU A 30 2.70 0.48 13.84
CA LEU A 30 4.16 0.59 13.72
C LEU A 30 4.82 0.95 15.06
N LEU A 31 4.24 1.88 15.82
CA LEU A 31 4.76 2.27 17.13
C LEU A 31 4.63 1.15 18.16
N ALA A 32 3.63 0.28 18.04
CA ALA A 32 3.51 -0.91 18.88
C ALA A 32 4.70 -1.88 18.71
N VAL A 33 5.32 -1.90 17.52
CA VAL A 33 6.50 -2.72 17.23
C VAL A 33 7.79 -1.98 17.55
N ASN A 34 7.87 -0.68 17.22
CA ASN A 34 9.04 0.15 17.49
C ASN A 34 8.63 1.59 17.85
N PRO A 35 8.70 1.99 19.12
CA PRO A 35 8.25 3.31 19.58
C PRO A 35 9.18 4.46 19.14
N ASN A 36 10.36 4.17 18.59
CA ASN A 36 11.32 5.18 18.12
C ASN A 36 11.13 5.54 16.64
N LEU A 37 10.08 5.02 15.99
CA LEU A 37 9.71 5.42 14.63
C LEU A 37 9.10 6.81 14.64
N THR A 38 9.39 7.58 13.59
CA THR A 38 8.67 8.83 13.30
C THR A 38 7.98 8.72 11.96
N MET A 39 6.82 9.35 11.84
CA MET A 39 5.98 9.26 10.65
C MET A 39 5.80 10.65 10.06
N GLU A 40 5.75 10.73 8.73
CA GLU A 40 5.32 11.92 8.01
C GLU A 40 4.25 11.54 7.00
N VAL A 41 3.13 12.25 7.03
CA VAL A 41 1.97 11.94 6.19
C VAL A 41 1.98 12.84 4.96
N TYR A 42 1.87 12.22 3.79
CA TYR A 42 1.67 12.90 2.53
C TYR A 42 0.34 12.48 1.94
N ARG A 43 -0.59 13.43 1.79
CA ARG A 43 -1.90 13.19 1.17
C ARG A 43 -1.75 13.14 -0.35
N VAL A 44 -1.26 12.00 -0.84
CA VAL A 44 -1.02 11.74 -2.25
C VAL A 44 -2.31 11.82 -3.07
N ILE A 45 -3.47 11.48 -2.49
CA ILE A 45 -4.78 11.67 -3.13
C ILE A 45 -5.06 13.16 -3.46
N ASP A 46 -4.50 14.09 -2.69
CA ASP A 46 -4.60 15.54 -2.92
C ASP A 46 -3.41 16.09 -3.73
N GLY A 47 -2.56 15.21 -4.29
CA GLY A 47 -1.35 15.60 -5.03
C GLY A 47 -0.20 16.09 -4.14
N ILE A 48 -0.27 15.86 -2.82
CA ILE A 48 0.79 16.23 -1.89
C ILE A 48 1.81 15.09 -1.81
N HIS A 49 3.07 15.39 -2.16
CA HIS A 49 4.18 14.46 -2.22
C HIS A 49 5.39 14.97 -1.43
N PRO A 50 6.33 14.10 -1.02
CA PRO A 50 7.62 14.54 -0.50
C PRO A 50 8.38 15.34 -1.55
N GLU A 51 8.74 16.59 -1.24
CA GLU A 51 9.62 17.41 -2.09
C GLU A 51 10.97 16.69 -2.31
N ASN A 52 11.48 16.08 -1.24
CA ASN A 52 12.70 15.28 -1.26
C ASN A 52 12.41 13.86 -0.73
N ILE A 53 12.58 12.85 -1.58
CA ILE A 53 12.38 11.44 -1.21
C ILE A 53 13.40 10.90 -0.18
N HIS A 54 14.43 11.68 0.13
CA HIS A 54 15.43 11.34 1.15
C HIS A 54 15.04 11.82 2.55
N THR A 55 13.91 12.53 2.73
CA THR A 55 13.39 12.89 4.05
C THR A 55 12.90 11.70 4.85
N CYS A 56 12.51 10.61 4.17
CA CYS A 56 12.09 9.36 4.79
C CYS A 56 13.00 8.20 4.38
N ASP A 57 13.11 7.23 5.27
CA ASP A 57 13.90 6.01 5.08
C ASP A 57 13.13 4.96 4.28
N ALA A 58 11.80 4.93 4.45
CA ALA A 58 10.88 4.02 3.75
C ALA A 58 9.50 4.67 3.58
N TYR A 59 8.69 4.10 2.70
CA TYR A 59 7.37 4.62 2.34
C TYR A 59 6.29 3.54 2.41
N ILE A 60 5.10 3.93 2.88
CA ILE A 60 3.90 3.07 2.91
C ILE A 60 2.82 3.72 2.07
N PHE A 61 2.29 3.02 1.08
CA PHE A 61 1.11 3.44 0.32
C PHE A 61 -0.14 2.80 0.91
N THR A 62 -1.13 3.61 1.29
CA THR A 62 -2.37 3.11 1.88
C THR A 62 -3.28 2.47 0.84
N GLY A 63 -4.37 1.86 1.32
CA GLY A 63 -5.49 1.47 0.47
C GLY A 63 -6.22 2.69 -0.10
N SER A 64 -7.06 2.41 -1.09
CA SER A 64 -7.93 3.38 -1.74
C SER A 64 -9.14 2.69 -2.36
N ARG A 65 -10.26 3.40 -2.45
CA ARG A 65 -11.45 2.98 -3.19
C ARG A 65 -11.29 3.11 -4.71
N TYR A 66 -10.30 3.88 -5.15
CA TYR A 66 -9.98 4.04 -6.56
C TYR A 66 -9.32 2.78 -7.11
N SER A 67 -9.40 2.63 -8.41
CA SER A 67 -8.66 1.64 -9.18
C SER A 67 -7.39 2.29 -9.75
N VAL A 68 -6.28 1.56 -9.75
CA VAL A 68 -4.97 2.10 -10.20
C VAL A 68 -4.92 2.48 -11.68
N TYR A 69 -5.88 1.99 -12.48
CA TYR A 69 -6.03 2.28 -13.90
C TYR A 69 -7.05 3.40 -14.19
N GLU A 70 -7.62 4.04 -13.15
CA GLU A 70 -8.47 5.22 -13.35
C GLU A 70 -7.67 6.41 -13.84
N ASP A 71 -8.29 7.22 -14.71
CA ASP A 71 -7.69 8.44 -15.27
C ASP A 71 -7.82 9.61 -14.28
N ALA A 72 -7.12 9.49 -13.15
CA ALA A 72 -7.00 10.55 -12.16
C ALA A 72 -5.55 11.06 -12.10
N PRO A 73 -5.30 12.38 -12.25
CA PRO A 73 -3.94 12.92 -12.31
C PRO A 73 -3.03 12.52 -11.14
N TRP A 74 -3.59 12.42 -9.93
CA TRP A 74 -2.84 12.04 -8.73
C TRP A 74 -2.36 10.59 -8.80
N ILE A 75 -3.09 9.68 -9.47
CA ILE A 75 -2.68 8.28 -9.64
C ILE A 75 -1.45 8.21 -10.54
N GLY A 76 -1.45 8.96 -11.65
CA GLY A 76 -0.30 9.09 -12.53
C GLY A 76 0.92 9.64 -11.79
N ALA A 77 0.75 10.70 -11.00
CA ALA A 77 1.81 11.26 -10.16
C ALA A 77 2.31 10.26 -9.10
N ALA A 78 1.41 9.48 -8.50
CA ALA A 78 1.76 8.45 -7.53
C ALA A 78 2.57 7.30 -8.16
N LYS A 79 2.23 6.87 -9.39
CA LYS A 79 3.03 5.90 -10.17
C LYS A 79 4.43 6.43 -10.46
N GLN A 80 4.56 7.70 -10.84
CA GLN A 80 5.87 8.35 -11.04
C GLN A 80 6.68 8.39 -9.73
N LEU A 81 6.03 8.68 -8.60
CA LEU A 81 6.67 8.64 -7.29
C LEU A 81 7.18 7.23 -6.97
N VAL A 82 6.39 6.17 -7.20
CA VAL A 82 6.85 4.77 -7.03
C VAL A 82 8.11 4.50 -7.84
N GLN A 83 8.12 4.87 -9.13
CA GLN A 83 9.28 4.67 -10.01
C GLN A 83 10.51 5.41 -9.50
N ARG A 84 10.34 6.66 -9.03
CA ARG A 84 11.42 7.45 -8.43
C ARG A 84 11.94 6.79 -7.15
N LEU A 85 11.07 6.32 -6.26
CA LEU A 85 11.45 5.62 -5.04
C LEU A 85 12.22 4.32 -5.36
N HIS A 86 11.74 3.54 -6.32
CA HIS A 86 12.36 2.28 -6.75
C HIS A 86 13.76 2.50 -7.31
N THR A 87 13.94 3.45 -8.23
CA THR A 87 15.25 3.76 -8.85
C THR A 87 16.28 4.25 -7.83
N HIS A 88 15.85 4.82 -6.70
CA HIS A 88 16.72 5.26 -5.61
C HIS A 88 16.86 4.22 -4.49
N GLY A 89 16.39 2.98 -4.69
CA GLY A 89 16.51 1.89 -3.72
C GLY A 89 15.72 2.12 -2.42
N LYS A 90 14.67 2.96 -2.44
CA LYS A 90 13.83 3.21 -1.28
C LYS A 90 12.93 1.99 -1.00
N LYS A 91 12.82 1.63 0.27
CA LYS A 91 11.93 0.55 0.71
C LYS A 91 10.48 1.04 0.64
N MET A 92 9.61 0.21 0.08
CA MET A 92 8.19 0.51 -0.07
C MET A 92 7.34 -0.65 0.41
N VAL A 93 6.22 -0.33 1.05
CA VAL A 93 5.13 -1.27 1.35
C VAL A 93 3.85 -0.70 0.77
N GLY A 94 3.08 -1.52 0.05
CA GLY A 94 1.77 -1.13 -0.47
C GLY A 94 0.67 -1.98 0.16
N ILE A 95 -0.46 -1.37 0.50
CA ILE A 95 -1.61 -2.04 1.11
C ILE A 95 -2.82 -1.88 0.19
N CYS A 96 -3.49 -2.99 -0.17
CA CYS A 96 -4.61 -2.97 -1.12
C CYS A 96 -4.27 -2.18 -2.40
N PHE A 97 -4.97 -1.09 -2.74
CA PHE A 97 -4.58 -0.18 -3.82
C PHE A 97 -3.08 0.13 -3.87
N GLY A 98 -2.43 0.38 -2.73
CA GLY A 98 -1.00 0.69 -2.67
C GLY A 98 -0.10 -0.41 -3.25
N HIS A 99 -0.43 -1.70 -3.04
CA HIS A 99 0.39 -2.78 -3.63
C HIS A 99 0.14 -2.92 -5.13
N GLN A 100 -1.10 -2.68 -5.57
CA GLN A 100 -1.49 -2.65 -6.97
C GLN A 100 -0.79 -1.52 -7.70
N LEU A 101 -0.72 -0.34 -7.07
CA LEU A 101 -0.07 0.85 -7.59
C LEU A 101 1.42 0.59 -7.80
N ILE A 102 2.08 -0.03 -6.81
CA ILE A 102 3.49 -0.41 -6.90
C ILE A 102 3.69 -1.41 -8.04
N ALA A 103 2.87 -2.46 -8.10
CA ALA A 103 2.98 -3.47 -9.14
C ALA A 103 2.82 -2.84 -10.54
N GLU A 104 1.77 -2.04 -10.76
CA GLU A 104 1.51 -1.44 -12.07
C GLU A 104 2.58 -0.42 -12.47
N ALA A 105 3.04 0.42 -11.54
CA ALA A 105 4.09 1.41 -11.81
C ALA A 105 5.44 0.76 -12.20
N LEU A 106 5.68 -0.46 -11.76
CA LEU A 106 6.89 -1.25 -12.05
C LEU A 106 6.69 -2.26 -13.19
N GLY A 107 5.64 -2.12 -14.00
CA GLY A 107 5.42 -2.92 -15.21
C GLY A 107 4.58 -4.19 -15.00
N GLY A 108 4.00 -4.38 -13.82
CA GLY A 108 2.95 -5.37 -13.60
C GLY A 108 1.61 -4.96 -14.22
N LYS A 109 0.62 -5.86 -14.15
CA LYS A 109 -0.72 -5.63 -14.69
C LYS A 109 -1.78 -5.82 -13.62
N VAL A 110 -2.59 -4.79 -13.42
CA VAL A 110 -3.76 -4.82 -12.54
C VAL A 110 -5.02 -4.78 -13.38
N VAL A 111 -5.98 -5.63 -13.04
CA VAL A 111 -7.29 -5.68 -13.71
C VAL A 111 -8.39 -5.89 -12.68
N ARG A 112 -9.61 -5.48 -13.04
CA ARG A 112 -10.81 -5.87 -12.31
C ARG A 112 -11.01 -7.38 -12.37
N SER A 113 -11.35 -7.98 -11.23
CA SER A 113 -11.70 -9.40 -11.13
C SER A 113 -12.99 -9.71 -11.87
N VAL A 114 -12.95 -10.77 -12.69
CA VAL A 114 -14.14 -11.35 -13.34
C VAL A 114 -15.01 -12.15 -12.38
N ASN A 115 -14.48 -12.49 -11.19
CA ASN A 115 -15.19 -13.25 -10.16
C ASN A 115 -15.97 -12.35 -9.18
N GLY A 116 -16.02 -11.03 -9.44
CA GLY A 116 -16.66 -10.07 -8.54
C GLY A 116 -15.77 -9.70 -7.35
N TRP A 117 -16.42 -9.31 -6.26
CA TRP A 117 -15.76 -8.84 -5.04
C TRP A 117 -15.15 -9.97 -4.22
N GLY A 118 -13.90 -9.79 -3.77
CA GLY A 118 -13.32 -10.57 -2.68
C GLY A 118 -13.64 -9.88 -1.35
N ILE A 119 -14.58 -10.44 -0.58
CA ILE A 119 -14.99 -9.92 0.73
C ILE A 119 -14.95 -11.07 1.74
N GLY A 120 -14.27 -10.83 2.86
CA GLY A 120 -14.21 -11.77 3.99
C GLY A 120 -12.80 -12.27 4.27
N VAL A 121 -12.69 -13.46 4.85
CA VAL A 121 -11.40 -14.08 5.17
C VAL A 121 -10.98 -14.99 4.03
N HIS A 122 -9.80 -14.73 3.48
CA HIS A 122 -9.17 -15.57 2.47
C HIS A 122 -7.91 -16.21 3.04
N THR A 123 -7.59 -17.41 2.59
CA THR A 123 -6.40 -18.17 3.00
C THR A 123 -5.46 -18.33 1.82
N TRP A 124 -4.17 -18.05 2.03
CA TRP A 124 -3.13 -18.19 1.01
C TRP A 124 -2.02 -19.10 1.48
N GLU A 125 -1.32 -19.69 0.51
CA GLU A 125 -0.10 -20.44 0.73
C GLU A 125 1.13 -19.55 0.46
N ILE A 126 2.07 -19.53 1.40
CA ILE A 126 3.37 -18.87 1.28
C ILE A 126 4.23 -19.73 0.35
N ARG A 127 4.36 -19.30 -0.92
CA ARG A 127 5.22 -19.96 -1.91
C ARG A 127 6.71 -19.73 -1.66
N ARG A 128 7.08 -18.56 -1.12
CA ARG A 128 8.45 -18.17 -0.79
C ARG A 128 8.43 -17.32 0.47
N ASN A 129 9.04 -17.80 1.56
CA ASN A 129 9.21 -17.01 2.77
C ASN A 129 10.47 -16.14 2.62
N PRO A 130 10.36 -14.80 2.56
CA PRO A 130 11.53 -13.92 2.45
C PRO A 130 12.22 -13.67 3.79
N GLY A 131 11.99 -14.51 4.81
CA GLY A 131 12.52 -14.33 6.18
C GLY A 131 11.59 -13.55 7.10
N LEU A 132 10.27 -13.56 6.81
CA LEU A 132 9.28 -13.07 7.76
C LEU A 132 9.08 -14.12 8.86
N ASN A 133 9.00 -13.66 10.11
CA ASN A 133 8.61 -14.48 11.28
C ASN A 133 7.12 -14.85 11.23
N ILE A 134 6.66 -15.41 10.11
CA ILE A 134 5.37 -16.06 10.00
C ILE A 134 5.62 -17.50 10.42
N ASN A 135 4.78 -18.05 11.31
CA ASN A 135 4.86 -19.44 11.76
C ASN A 135 5.10 -20.38 10.57
N ASP A 136 5.82 -21.50 10.79
CA ASP A 136 6.16 -22.48 9.75
C ASP A 136 4.93 -23.10 9.03
N ASP A 137 3.73 -22.79 9.50
CA ASP A 137 2.51 -22.93 8.73
C ASP A 137 2.65 -22.12 7.44
N ARG A 138 2.88 -22.82 6.33
CA ARG A 138 2.93 -22.24 4.98
C ARG A 138 1.61 -21.61 4.55
N GLN A 139 0.66 -21.38 5.45
CA GLN A 139 -0.61 -20.73 5.17
C GLN A 139 -0.89 -19.61 6.15
N PHE A 140 -1.51 -18.56 5.65
CA PHE A 140 -2.00 -17.46 6.46
C PHE A 140 -3.36 -17.02 5.95
N SER A 141 -4.17 -16.45 6.84
CA SER A 141 -5.48 -15.90 6.49
C SER A 141 -5.53 -14.40 6.77
N LEU A 142 -6.06 -13.63 5.82
CA LEU A 142 -6.27 -12.18 5.97
C LEU A 142 -7.69 -11.81 5.56
N LEU A 143 -8.14 -10.68 6.10
CA LEU A 143 -9.32 -9.99 5.61
C LEU A 143 -9.04 -9.37 4.25
N VAL A 144 -10.00 -9.53 3.34
CA VAL A 144 -10.01 -8.89 2.03
C VAL A 144 -11.27 -8.07 1.83
N SER A 145 -11.09 -6.96 1.13
CA SER A 145 -12.15 -6.16 0.56
C SER A 145 -11.57 -5.45 -0.68
N HIS A 146 -11.60 -6.15 -1.81
CA HIS A 146 -11.12 -5.61 -3.08
C HIS A 146 -11.85 -6.27 -4.25
N GLN A 147 -11.90 -5.57 -5.39
CA GLN A 147 -12.38 -6.12 -6.65
C GLN A 147 -11.28 -6.18 -7.71
N ASP A 148 -10.16 -5.51 -7.49
CA ASP A 148 -9.02 -5.52 -8.39
C ASP A 148 -7.96 -6.53 -7.97
N GLN A 149 -7.18 -7.00 -8.95
CA GLN A 149 -6.14 -8.01 -8.76
C GLN A 149 -4.94 -7.76 -9.67
N VAL A 150 -3.74 -8.02 -9.14
CA VAL A 150 -2.51 -8.10 -9.94
C VAL A 150 -2.50 -9.46 -10.65
N VAL A 151 -2.54 -9.45 -11.98
CA VAL A 151 -2.53 -10.67 -12.82
C VAL A 151 -1.19 -10.92 -13.50
N GLN A 152 -0.31 -9.92 -13.48
CA GLN A 152 1.07 -10.04 -13.95
C GLN A 152 1.98 -9.29 -12.98
N LEU A 153 3.02 -9.97 -12.50
CA LEU A 153 4.03 -9.35 -11.63
C LEU A 153 5.00 -8.49 -12.45
N PRO A 154 5.62 -7.46 -11.83
CA PRO A 154 6.82 -6.84 -12.36
C PRO A 154 7.92 -7.86 -12.67
N GLU A 155 8.78 -7.56 -13.65
CA GLU A 155 9.85 -8.47 -14.10
C GLU A 155 10.86 -8.84 -12.99
N HIS A 156 11.02 -7.98 -11.98
CA HIS A 156 11.98 -8.14 -10.89
C HIS A 156 11.31 -8.21 -9.50
N ALA A 157 10.12 -8.79 -9.43
CA ALA A 157 9.35 -8.99 -8.19
C ALA A 157 9.96 -10.03 -7.23
#